data_AF-A0A917FWZ6-F1
#
_entry.id   AF-A0A917FWZ6-F1
#
_cell.length_a   1.000
_cell.length_b   1.000
_cell.length_c   1.000
_cell.angle_alpha   90.00
_cell.angle_beta   90.00
_cell.angle_gamma   90.00
#
_symmetry.space_group_name_H-M   'P 1'
#
loop_
_entity.id
_entity.type
_entity.pdbx_description
1 polymer ?
#
loop_
_entity_poly.entity_id
_entity_poly.type
_entity_poly.pdbx_seq_one_letter_code
_entity_poly.pdbx_strand_id
1 'polypeptide(L)' 'MMFLSGIFFDLSMLPSYIKPLSVVMPLTYFANGIRDSMVYDIGMSGEFWMNIGILAVWGIVTFLIGSKFYNWKAETR' A
#
# COMPACT_ATOMS: atom_id res chain seq x y z
N MET A 1 -6.41 -4.71 -5.49
CA MET A 1 -6.71 -4.99 -6.91
C MET A 1 -5.93 -4.00 -7.77
N MET A 2 -5.04 -4.49 -8.65
CA MET A 2 -4.10 -3.67 -9.44
C MET A 2 -4.79 -2.59 -10.30
N PHE A 3 -6.07 -2.78 -10.64
CA PHE A 3 -6.85 -1.87 -11.47
C PHE A 3 -6.98 -0.45 -10.88
N LEU A 4 -7.15 -0.36 -9.56
CA LEU A 4 -7.36 0.91 -8.86
C LEU A 4 -6.07 1.48 -8.23
N SER A 5 -4.93 0.82 -8.40
CA SER A 5 -3.68 1.20 -7.73
C SER A 5 -2.79 2.16 -8.53
N GLY A 6 -3.32 2.81 -9.57
CA GLY A 6 -2.53 3.74 -10.38
C GLY A 6 -1.57 3.10 -11.38
N ILE A 7 -1.60 1.76 -11.54
CA ILE A 7 -0.76 1.00 -12.47
C ILE A 7 -1.38 0.96 -13.87
N PHE A 8 -2.69 0.71 -13.97
CA PHE A 8 -3.42 0.64 -15.25
C PHE A 8 -4.14 1.95 -15.62
N PHE A 9 -4.58 2.72 -14.64
CA PHE A 9 -5.29 3.99 -14.82
C PHE A 9 -4.59 5.08 -14.02
N ASP A 10 -4.34 6.22 -14.64
CA ASP A 10 -3.77 7.36 -13.92
C ASP A 10 -4.78 7.85 -12.87
N LEU A 11 -4.30 8.05 -11.64
CA LEU A 11 -5.06 8.56 -10.50
C LEU A 11 -5.58 9.98 -10.76
N SER A 12 -4.96 10.72 -11.69
CA SER A 12 -5.40 12.04 -12.13
C SER A 12 -6.73 12.02 -12.89
N MET A 13 -7.05 10.90 -13.56
CA MET A 13 -8.22 10.72 -14.42
C MET A 13 -9.41 10.09 -13.68
N LEU A 14 -9.22 9.63 -12.44
CA LEU A 14 -10.28 8.98 -11.66
C LEU A 14 -11.27 10.01 -11.11
N PRO A 15 -12.60 9.74 -11.19
CA PRO A 15 -13.62 10.54 -10.53
C PRO A 15 -13.31 10.71 -9.04
N SER A 16 -13.60 11.89 -8.49
CA SER A 16 -13.30 12.26 -7.10
C SER A 16 -13.87 11.30 -6.05
N TYR A 17 -14.94 10.56 -6.36
CA TYR A 17 -15.53 9.53 -5.51
C TYR A 17 -14.70 8.24 -5.42
N ILE A 18 -13.89 7.92 -6.45
CA ILE A 18 -13.09 6.69 -6.56
C ILE A 18 -11.65 6.91 -6.09
N LYS A 19 -11.15 8.15 -6.23
CA LYS A 19 -9.82 8.57 -5.79
C LYS A 19 -9.45 8.20 -4.34
N PRO A 20 -10.34 8.32 -3.32
CA PRO A 20 -9.97 7.96 -1.95
C PRO A 20 -9.72 6.45 -1.76
N LEU A 21 -10.39 5.58 -2.52
CA LEU A 21 -10.13 4.13 -2.47
C LEU A 21 -8.71 3.81 -2.92
N SER A 22 -8.20 4.54 -3.91
CA SER A 22 -6.82 4.40 -4.37
C SER A 22 -5.79 4.83 -3.33
N VAL A 23 -6.07 5.87 -2.53
CA VAL A 23 -5.15 6.39 -1.50
C VAL A 23 -5.09 5.50 -0.25
N VAL A 24 -6.13 4.73 0.03
CA VAL A 24 -6.14 3.79 1.17
C VAL A 24 -5.36 2.51 0.85
N MET A 25 -5.27 2.12 -0.41
CA MET A 25 -4.64 0.87 -0.79
C MET A 25 -3.10 0.92 -0.69
N PRO A 26 -2.47 -0.03 0.03
CA PRO A 26 -1.01 -0.11 0.12
C PRO A 26 -0.36 -0.32 -1.26
N LEU A 27 -1.07 -0.97 -2.19
CA LEU A 27 -0.60 -1.25 -3.54
C LEU A 27 -0.27 0.01 -4.35
N THR A 28 -0.95 1.14 -4.07
CA THR A 28 -0.69 2.42 -4.74
C THR A 28 0.66 3.00 -4.33
N TYR A 29 0.99 2.97 -3.03
CA TYR A 29 2.28 3.41 -2.51
C TYR A 29 3.43 2.53 -3.00
N PHE A 30 3.20 1.22 -3.14
CA PHE A 30 4.17 0.30 -3.72
C PHE A 30 4.46 0.62 -5.19
N ALA A 31 3.42 0.84 -6.00
CA ALA A 31 3.57 1.20 -7.41
C ALA A 31 4.31 2.55 -7.59
N ASN A 32 3.98 3.54 -6.76
CA ASN A 32 4.67 4.83 -6.77
C ASN A 32 6.14 4.68 -6.35
N GLY A 33 6.45 3.94 -5.28
CA GLY A 33 7.83 3.70 -4.85
C GLY A 33 8.70 3.01 -5.91
N ILE A 34 8.14 2.07 -6.68
CA ILE A 34 8.84 1.46 -7.82
C ILE A 34 9.06 2.49 -8.94
N ARG A 35 8.05 3.31 -9.26
CA ARG A 35 8.17 4.34 -10.30
C ARG A 35 9.22 5.39 -9.93
N ASP A 36 9.22 5.85 -8.69
CA ASP A 36 10.17 6.84 -8.18
C ASP A 36 11.60 6.28 -8.20
N SER A 37 11.79 5.01 -7.84
CA SER A 37 13.11 4.38 -7.81
C SER A 37 13.65 3.98 -9.19
N MET A 38 12.79 3.56 -10.13
CA MET A 38 13.24 3.04 -11.44
C MET A 38 13.14 4.04 -12.58
N VAL A 39 12.19 4.97 -12.54
CA VAL A 39 11.89 5.88 -13.69
C VAL A 39 12.48 7.25 -13.47
N TYR A 40 12.30 7.80 -12.27
CA TYR A 40 12.63 9.19 -12.01
C TYR A 40 14.02 9.40 -11.38
N ASP A 41 14.75 8.31 -11.09
CA ASP A 41 16.07 8.31 -10.42
C ASP A 41 16.12 9.23 -9.19
N ILE A 42 14.96 9.40 -8.52
CA ILE A 42 14.81 10.17 -7.29
C ILE A 42 15.31 9.29 -6.14
N GLY A 43 16.60 8.95 -6.19
CA GLY A 43 17.27 8.18 -5.16
C GLY A 43 17.00 8.78 -3.78
N MET A 44 16.39 7.98 -2.90
CA MET A 44 16.09 8.33 -1.50
C MET A 44 15.47 9.72 -1.28
N SER A 45 14.55 10.14 -2.14
CA SER A 45 13.75 11.36 -1.88
C SER A 45 12.84 11.21 -0.66
N GLY A 46 12.40 12.33 -0.08
CA GLY A 46 11.47 12.31 1.07
C GLY A 46 10.15 11.59 0.77
N GLU A 47 9.67 11.63 -0.48
CA GLU A 47 8.46 10.93 -0.91
C GLU A 47 8.66 9.40 -0.96
N PHE A 48 9.84 8.93 -1.37
CA PHE A 48 10.17 7.50 -1.33
C PHE A 48 10.12 6.95 0.09
N TRP A 49 10.73 7.67 1.05
CA TRP A 49 10.68 7.29 2.47
C TRP A 49 9.26 7.33 3.04
N MET A 50 8.44 8.28 2.62
CA MET A 50 7.02 8.34 3.00
C MET A 50 6.23 7.14 2.46
N ASN A 51 6.43 6.77 1.19
CA ASN A 51 5.80 5.60 0.57
C ASN A 51 6.20 4.30 1.31
N ILE A 52 7.49 4.13 1.62
CA ILE A 52 8.00 2.99 2.41
C ILE A 52 7.43 2.99 3.83
N GLY A 53 7.36 4.16 4.48
CA GLY A 53 6.78 4.30 5.83
C GLY A 53 5.31 3.87 5.87
N ILE A 54 4.52 4.27 4.89
CA ILE A 54 3.10 3.90 4.78
C ILE A 54 2.96 2.38 4.55
N LEU A 55 3.82 1.77 3.73
CA LEU A 55 3.85 0.32 3.54
C LEU A 55 4.22 -0.42 4.82
N ALA A 56 5.20 0.07 5.58
CA ALA A 56 5.59 -0.52 6.86
C ALA A 56 4.45 -0.47 7.88
N VAL A 57 3.76 0.67 7.99
CA VAL A 57 2.55 0.82 8.83
C VAL A 57 1.48 -0.17 8.41
N TRP A 58 1.22 -0.31 7.11
CA TRP A 58 0.26 -1.29 6.60
C TRP A 58 0.65 -2.72 6.95
N GLY A 59 1.93 -3.07 6.85
CA GLY A 59 2.45 -4.38 7.26
C GLY A 59 2.24 -4.65 8.76
N ILE A 60 2.48 -3.66 9.61
CA ILE A 60 2.23 -3.76 11.06
C ILE A 60 0.73 -3.92 11.32
N VAL A 61 -0.12 -3.12 10.68
CA VAL A 61 -1.58 -3.17 10.85
C VAL A 61 -2.13 -4.55 10.46
N THR A 62 -1.76 -5.10 9.31
CA THR A 62 -2.23 -6.42 8.89
C THR A 62 -1.67 -7.54 9.77
N PHE A 63 -0.43 -7.41 10.22
CA PHE A 63 0.17 -8.34 11.16
C PHE A 63 -0.57 -8.36 12.51
N LEU A 64 -0.88 -7.19 13.06
CA LEU A 64 -1.65 -7.08 14.32
C LEU A 64 -3.08 -7.60 14.16
N ILE A 65 -3.74 -7.27 13.05
CA ILE A 65 -5.07 -7.80 12.74
C ILE A 65 -5.03 -9.32 12.64
N GLY A 66 -4.07 -9.88 11.89
CA GLY A 66 -3.90 -11.33 11.75
C GLY A 66 -3.58 -12.01 13.07
N SER A 67 -2.68 -11.45 13.86
CA SER A 67 -2.32 -11.94 15.20
C SER A 67 -3.52 -11.95 16.14
N LYS A 68 -4.36 -10.91 16.11
CA LYS A 68 -5.58 -10.83 16.92
C LYS A 68 -6.69 -11.76 16.42
N PHE A 69 -6.76 -11.99 15.11
CA PHE A 69 -7.76 -12.88 14.51
C PHE A 69 -7.41 -14.35 14.70
N TYR A 70 -6.12 -14.66 14.90
CA TYR A 70 -5.62 -15.98 15.23
C TYR A 70 -6.00 -16.35 16.67
N ASN A 71 -7.28 -16.69 16.84
CA ASN A 71 -7.75 -17.35 18.05
C ASN A 71 -7.05 -18.71 18.11
N TRP A 72 -6.09 -18.84 19.03
CA TRP A 72 -5.50 -20.10 19.44
C TRP A 72 -6.61 -21.03 19.95
N LYS A 73 -7.27 -21.76 19.06
CA LYS A 73 -7.95 -22.99 19.43
C LYS A 73 -6.83 -24.03 19.50
N ALA A 74 -6.18 -24.10 20.67
CA ALA A 74 -5.38 -25.26 21.01
C ALA A 74 -6.35 -26.44 20.91
N GLU A 75 -6.20 -27.23 19.85
CA GLU A 75 -6.93 -28.48 19.67
C GLU A 75 -6.45 -29.41 20.79
N THR A 76 -7.08 -29.30 21.96
CA THR A 76 -6.96 -30.25 23.05
C THR A 76 -7.60 -31.54 22.60
N ARG A 77 -6.76 -32.45 22.09
CA ARG A 77 -7.04 -33.89 22.05
C ARG A 77 -6.65 -34.53 23.36
#